data_AF-A0A7S1A2K5-F1
#
_entry.id   AF-A0A7S1A2K5-F1
#
_cell.length_a   1.000
_cell.length_b   1.000
_cell.length_c   1.000
_cell.angle_alpha   90.00
_cell.angle_beta   90.00
_cell.angle_gamma   90.00
#
_symmetry.space_group_name_H-M   'P 1'
#
loop_
_entity.id
_entity.type
_entity.pdbx_description
1 polymer ?
#
loop_
_entity_poly.entity_id
_entity_poly.type
_entity_poly.pdbx_seq_one_letter_code
_entity_poly.pdbx_strand_id
1 'polypeptide(L)'
;HCTEFCGGFLKDMRRLGRDIDRVVLVDNSPMSLVLCPDNGILCSSWTADQATDRELLDLLLLLEQLMQHGSVSGTLEQRYGLRHFFDDLRSRPEVLGLH
;
A
#
# COMPACT_ATOMS: atom_id res chain seq x y z
N HIS A 1 -8.03 -12.46 -4.45
CA HIS A 1 -9.36 -11.85 -4.36
C HIS A 1 -9.23 -10.37 -4.67
N CYS A 2 -9.91 -9.92 -5.71
CA CYS A 2 -9.88 -8.54 -6.19
C CYS A 2 -11.33 -8.09 -6.38
N THR A 3 -11.70 -6.93 -5.85
CA THR A 3 -13.05 -6.36 -6.02
C THR A 3 -12.93 -5.06 -6.79
N GLU A 4 -13.58 -4.97 -7.94
CA GLU A 4 -13.62 -3.74 -8.71
C GLU A 4 -14.48 -2.69 -7.98
N PHE A 5 -13.96 -1.47 -7.84
CA PHE A 5 -14.64 -0.36 -7.21
C PHE A 5 -14.17 0.95 -7.87
N CYS A 6 -15.11 1.68 -8.47
CA CYS A 6 -14.89 2.99 -9.10
C CYS A 6 -13.72 3.00 -10.11
N GLY A 7 -13.61 1.97 -10.95
CA GLY A 7 -12.54 1.84 -11.96
C GLY A 7 -11.18 1.43 -11.39
N GLY A 8 -11.09 1.21 -10.08
CA GLY A 8 -9.93 0.64 -9.41
C GLY A 8 -10.20 -0.76 -8.86
N PHE A 9 -9.15 -1.39 -8.35
CA PHE A 9 -9.20 -2.75 -7.83
C PHE A 9 -8.81 -2.78 -6.36
N LEU A 10 -9.76 -3.12 -5.49
CA LEU A 10 -9.52 -3.28 -4.06
C LEU A 10 -8.95 -4.66 -3.76
N LYS A 11 -7.89 -4.71 -2.96
CA LYS A 11 -7.20 -5.94 -2.57
C LYS A 11 -7.29 -6.15 -1.05
N ASP A 12 -8.13 -7.09 -0.63
CA ASP A 12 -8.29 -7.44 0.79
C ASP A 12 -7.27 -8.51 1.21
N MET A 13 -6.17 -8.08 1.82
CA MET A 13 -5.09 -8.98 2.25
C MET A 13 -5.51 -9.93 3.37
N ARG A 14 -6.52 -9.60 4.17
CA ARG A 14 -7.03 -10.47 5.25
C ARG A 14 -7.60 -11.78 4.71
N ARG A 15 -7.94 -11.83 3.43
CA ARG A 15 -8.44 -13.03 2.74
C ARG A 15 -7.34 -14.00 2.31
N LEU A 16 -6.06 -13.66 2.51
CA LEU A 16 -4.94 -14.54 2.12
C LEU A 16 -4.75 -15.74 3.07
N GLY A 17 -5.44 -15.77 4.22
CA GLY A 17 -5.31 -16.85 5.20
C GLY A 17 -3.92 -16.92 5.85
N ARG A 18 -3.23 -15.78 5.93
CA ARG A 18 -1.91 -15.62 6.54
C ARG A 18 -2.00 -14.59 7.66
N ASP A 19 -1.06 -14.67 8.60
CA ASP A 19 -0.86 -13.63 9.60
C ASP A 19 -0.59 -12.29 8.90
N ILE A 20 -1.46 -11.31 9.15
CA ILE A 20 -1.42 -10.02 8.45
C ILE A 20 -0.14 -9.25 8.78
N ASP A 21 0.43 -9.44 9.98
CA ASP A 21 1.70 -8.82 10.36
C ASP A 21 2.91 -9.41 9.65
N ARG A 22 2.69 -10.38 8.76
CA ARG A 22 3.71 -10.99 7.89
C ARG A 22 3.40 -10.82 6.40
N VAL A 23 2.49 -9.91 6.06
CA VAL A 23 2.04 -9.67 4.68
C VAL A 23 2.21 -8.20 4.32
N VAL A 24 2.79 -7.97 3.14
CA VAL A 24 2.93 -6.64 2.53
C VAL A 24 2.32 -6.67 1.13
N LEU A 25 1.61 -5.61 0.75
CA LEU A 25 1.21 -5.34 -0.62
C LEU A 25 2.00 -4.14 -1.15
N VAL A 26 2.78 -4.39 -2.21
CA VAL A 26 3.46 -3.35 -2.97
C VAL A 26 2.67 -3.12 -4.25
N ASP A 27 2.24 -1.90 -4.48
CA ASP A 27 1.40 -1.56 -5.63
C ASP A 27 1.60 -0.10 -6.02
N ASN A 28 1.42 0.23 -7.29
CA ASN A 28 1.51 1.59 -7.79
C ASN A 28 0.15 2.33 -7.81
N SER A 29 -0.93 1.66 -7.38
CA SER A 29 -2.26 2.24 -7.26
C SER A 29 -2.66 2.39 -5.79
N PRO A 30 -2.94 3.63 -5.31
CA PRO A 30 -3.45 3.85 -3.96
C PRO A 30 -4.74 3.08 -3.66
N MET A 31 -5.60 2.91 -4.68
CA MET A 31 -6.86 2.17 -4.55
C MET A 31 -6.66 0.74 -4.08
N SER A 32 -5.56 0.10 -4.50
CA SER A 32 -5.21 -1.26 -4.08
C SER A 32 -4.99 -1.39 -2.57
N LEU A 33 -4.60 -0.30 -1.89
CA LEU A 33 -4.16 -0.30 -0.49
C LEU A 33 -5.28 0.04 0.50
N VAL A 34 -6.42 0.58 0.03
CA VAL A 34 -7.48 1.17 0.86
C VAL A 34 -8.04 0.23 1.93
N LEU A 35 -8.09 -1.08 1.66
CA LEU A 35 -8.66 -2.06 2.61
C LEU A 35 -7.71 -2.45 3.73
N CYS A 36 -6.40 -2.39 3.47
CA CYS A 36 -5.35 -2.77 4.42
C CYS A 36 -4.16 -1.79 4.31
N PRO A 37 -4.36 -0.50 4.61
CA PRO A 37 -3.37 0.55 4.35
C PRO A 37 -2.10 0.40 5.19
N ASP A 38 -2.22 -0.17 6.40
CA ASP A 38 -1.08 -0.43 7.28
C ASP A 38 -0.19 -1.58 6.78
N ASN A 39 -0.59 -2.25 5.71
CA ASN A 39 0.19 -3.32 5.08
C ASN A 39 0.62 -2.94 3.65
N GLY A 40 0.43 -1.67 3.26
CA GLY A 40 0.66 -1.18 1.92
C GLY A 40 1.98 -0.42 1.77
N ILE A 41 2.66 -0.65 0.65
CA ILE A 41 3.76 0.18 0.15
C ILE A 41 3.32 0.69 -1.21
N LEU A 42 3.10 2.01 -1.30
CA LEU A 42 2.81 2.65 -2.58
C LEU A 42 4.14 2.87 -3.31
N CYS A 43 4.31 2.21 -4.45
CA CYS A 43 5.46 2.43 -5.33
C CYS A 43 5.10 3.34 -6.49
N SER A 44 6.12 3.87 -7.15
CA SER A 44 6.03 4.71 -8.32
C SER A 44 5.62 3.85 -9.51
N SER A 45 4.96 4.48 -10.48
CA SER A 45 4.75 3.84 -11.77
C SER A 45 6.05 3.87 -12.55
N TRP A 46 6.51 2.71 -12.98
CA TRP A 46 7.69 2.60 -13.81
C TRP A 46 7.41 3.04 -15.24
N THR A 47 8.32 3.81 -15.83
CA THR A 47 8.30 4.17 -17.25
C THR A 47 9.65 3.90 -17.91
N ALA A 48 9.62 3.56 -19.21
CA ALA A 48 10.81 3.09 -19.93
C ALA A 48 11.95 4.13 -20.08
N ASP A 49 11.65 5.40 -19.84
CA ASP A 49 12.58 6.53 -19.88
C ASP A 49 13.34 6.76 -18.55
N GLN A 50 12.97 6.05 -17.48
CA GLN A 50 13.61 6.17 -16.17
C GLN A 50 14.85 5.28 -16.05
N ALA A 51 15.92 5.64 -16.76
CA ALA A 51 17.19 4.89 -16.75
C ALA A 51 17.89 4.83 -15.36
N THR A 52 17.49 5.70 -14.43
CA THR A 52 18.02 5.77 -13.06
C THR A 52 17.05 5.24 -12.02
N ASP A 53 15.97 4.55 -12.41
CA ASP A 53 15.05 3.95 -11.45
C ASP A 53 15.79 2.96 -10.53
N ARG A 54 15.60 3.11 -9.23
CA ARG A 54 16.16 2.22 -8.19
C ARG A 54 15.09 1.77 -7.21
N GLU A 55 13.82 1.94 -7.53
CA GLU A 55 12.74 1.81 -6.55
C GLU A 55 12.68 0.38 -5.97
N LEU A 56 12.92 -0.63 -6.80
CA LEU A 56 12.98 -2.03 -6.35
C LEU A 56 14.17 -2.31 -5.42
N LEU A 57 15.29 -1.59 -5.56
CA LEU A 57 16.44 -1.69 -4.65
C LEU A 57 16.13 -1.04 -3.31
N ASP A 58 15.49 0.13 -3.32
CA ASP A 58 15.05 0.80 -2.09
C ASP A 58 13.98 -0.03 -1.36
N LEU A 59 13.10 -0.68 -2.12
CA LEU A 59 12.12 -1.61 -1.60
C LEU A 59 12.79 -2.81 -0.92
N LEU A 60 13.86 -3.36 -1.51
CA LEU A 60 14.60 -4.46 -0.89
C LEU A 60 15.11 -4.09 0.52
N LEU A 61 15.71 -2.90 0.67
CA LEU A 61 16.20 -2.42 1.96
C LEU A 61 15.06 -2.28 2.99
N LEU A 62 13.89 -1.81 2.55
CA LEU A 62 12.71 -1.74 3.41
C LEU A 62 12.20 -3.12 3.80
N LEU A 63 12.14 -4.08 2.87
CA LEU A 63 11.73 -5.45 3.17
C LEU A 63 12.67 -6.09 4.20
N GLU A 64 13.99 -5.85 4.11
CA GLU A 64 14.96 -6.28 5.11
C GLU A 64 14.69 -5.70 6.49
N GLN A 65 14.33 -4.41 6.56
CA GLN A 65 13.92 -3.77 7.83
C GLN A 65 12.66 -4.44 8.39
N LEU A 66 11.62 -4.64 7.56
CA LEU A 66 10.36 -5.26 8.00
C LEU A 66 10.56 -6.66 8.58
N MET A 67 11.53 -7.43 8.08
CA MET A 67 11.87 -8.74 8.64
C MET A 67 12.40 -8.67 10.08
N GLN A 68 12.97 -7.55 10.52
CA GLN A 68 13.55 -7.39 11.86
C GLN A 68 12.53 -6.91 12.91
N HIS A 69 11.49 -6.18 12.51
CA HIS A 69 10.61 -5.47 13.43
C HIS A 69 9.39 -6.26 13.93
N GLY A 70 9.14 -7.47 13.40
CA GLY A 70 8.14 -8.41 13.92
C GLY A 70 6.66 -8.04 13.71
N SER A 71 6.36 -6.77 13.41
CA SER A 71 5.03 -6.29 12.99
C SER A 71 5.16 -5.43 11.74
N VAL A 72 4.69 -5.96 10.61
CA VAL A 72 4.59 -5.19 9.37
C VAL A 72 3.64 -4.01 9.56
N SER A 73 2.48 -4.24 10.18
CA SER A 73 1.44 -3.21 10.27
C SER A 73 1.89 -1.98 11.05
N GLY A 74 2.46 -2.19 12.24
CA GLY A 74 2.99 -1.08 13.05
C GLY A 74 4.18 -0.37 12.39
N THR A 75 5.06 -1.10 11.70
CA THR A 75 6.22 -0.48 11.03
C THR A 75 5.79 0.41 9.86
N LEU A 76 4.86 -0.05 9.03
CA LEU A 76 4.38 0.71 7.87
C LEU A 76 3.43 1.84 8.26
N GLU A 77 2.61 1.66 9.31
CA GLU A 77 1.82 2.76 9.89
C GLU A 77 2.72 3.90 10.35
N GLN A 78 3.78 3.60 11.11
CA GLN A 78 4.73 4.60 11.57
C GLN A 78 5.51 5.27 10.43
N ARG A 79 5.82 4.53 9.37
CA ARG A 79 6.62 5.04 8.24
C ARG A 79 5.80 5.88 7.27
N TYR A 80 4.58 5.44 6.93
CA TYR A 80 3.81 6.01 5.83
C TYR A 80 2.49 6.65 6.25
N GLY A 81 1.87 6.23 7.35
CA GLY A 81 0.61 6.79 7.83
C GLY A 81 -0.55 6.67 6.83
N LEU A 82 -0.55 5.66 5.96
CA LEU A 82 -1.54 5.53 4.89
C LEU A 82 -2.98 5.43 5.40
N ARG A 83 -3.19 4.82 6.57
CA ARG A 83 -4.50 4.78 7.24
C ARG A 83 -5.05 6.19 7.44
N HIS A 84 -4.27 7.04 8.09
CA HIS A 84 -4.65 8.42 8.36
C HIS A 84 -4.88 9.19 7.06
N PHE A 85 -4.00 9.02 6.06
CA PHE A 85 -4.17 9.62 4.74
C PHE A 85 -5.51 9.23 4.09
N PHE A 86 -5.90 7.96 4.11
CA PHE A 86 -7.18 7.52 3.54
C PHE A 86 -8.38 7.94 4.37
N ASP A 87 -8.27 7.98 5.69
CA ASP A 87 -9.33 8.46 6.57
C ASP A 87 -9.60 9.95 6.35
N ASP A 88 -8.54 10.75 6.19
CA ASP A 88 -8.63 12.16 5.81
C ASP A 88 -9.28 12.32 4.44
N LEU A 89 -8.88 11.49 3.47
CA LEU A 89 -9.45 11.52 2.13
C LEU A 89 -10.95 11.19 2.11
N ARG A 90 -11.40 10.26 2.96
CA ARG A 90 -12.83 9.92 3.13
C ARG A 90 -13.62 11.05 3.79
N SER A 91 -12.98 11.85 4.62
CA SER A 91 -13.60 13.05 5.20
C SER A 91 -13.82 14.18 4.18
N ARG A 92 -13.26 14.04 2.97
CA ARG A 92 -13.32 15.00 1.85
C ARG A 92 -13.86 14.33 0.57
N PRO A 93 -15.15 13.98 0.53
CA PRO A 93 -15.75 13.21 -0.58
C PRO A 93 -15.55 13.85 -1.96
N GLU A 94 -15.37 15.17 -2.03
CA GLU A 94 -15.06 15.92 -3.25
C GLU A 94 -13.73 15.54 -3.92
N VAL A 95 -12.78 14.94 -3.20
CA VAL A 95 -11.43 14.60 -3.71
C VAL A 95 -11.39 13.21 -4.34
N LEU A 96 -12.31 12.31 -3.97
CA LEU A 96 -12.35 10.93 -4.48
C LEU A 96 -13.10 10.77 -5.80
N GLY A 97 -13.73 11.83 -6.32
CA GLY A 97 -14.57 11.74 -7.53
C GLY A 97 -15.76 10.77 -7.37
N LEU A 98 -16.16 10.47 -6.13
CA LEU A 98 -17.33 9.66 -5.80
C LEU A 98 -18.57 10.57 -5.80
N HIS A 99 -19.15 10.77 -6.97
CA HIS A 99 -20.53 11.23 -7.12
C HIS A 99 -21.47 10.06 -7.35
#